data_AF-A0A355BPC7-F1
#
_entry.id   AF-A0A355BPC7-F1
#
_cell.length_a   1.000
_cell.length_b   1.000
_cell.length_c   1.000
_cell.angle_alpha   90.00
_cell.angle_beta   90.00
_cell.angle_gamma   90.00
#
_symmetry.space_group_name_H-M   'P 1'
#
loop_
_entity.id
_entity.type
_entity.pdbx_description
1 polymer ?
#
loop_
_entity_poly.entity_id
_entity_poly.type
_entity_poly.pdbx_seq_one_letter_code
_entity_poly.pdbx_strand_id
1 'polypeptide(L)' 'PSLIGIKDLTKPDYGDPVPLYTGEIPVFWACGVTPQAAALASKPPLMITHAPGHMLVTDIRNEDLLKDW' A
#
# COMPACT_ATOMS: atom_id res chain seq x y z
N PRO A 1 10.45 -12.13 -3.04
CA PRO A 1 9.03 -11.98 -2.62
C PRO A 1 8.62 -12.91 -1.47
N SER A 2 8.90 -14.22 -1.56
CA SER A 2 8.50 -15.21 -0.53
C SER A 2 9.03 -14.93 0.88
N LEU A 3 10.22 -14.32 1.00
CA LEU A 3 10.82 -13.93 2.27
C LEU A 3 9.97 -12.94 3.09
N ILE A 4 9.11 -12.16 2.42
CA ILE A 4 8.16 -11.24 3.05
C ILE A 4 6.71 -11.75 2.98
N GLY A 5 6.53 -13.05 2.74
CA GLY A 5 5.21 -13.70 2.77
C GLY A 5 4.40 -13.64 1.47
N ILE A 6 4.91 -13.01 0.41
CA ILE A 6 4.21 -12.90 -0.88
C ILE A 6 4.39 -14.20 -1.68
N LYS A 7 3.30 -14.95 -1.85
CA LYS A 7 3.28 -16.25 -2.54
C LYS A 7 3.10 -16.13 -4.05
N ASP A 8 2.31 -15.16 -4.50
CA ASP A 8 1.92 -14.98 -5.90
C ASP A 8 1.79 -13.48 -6.21
N LEU A 9 2.64 -12.95 -7.08
CA LEU A 9 2.64 -11.54 -7.47
C LEU A 9 1.43 -11.16 -8.33
N THR A 10 0.76 -12.14 -8.94
CA THR A 10 -0.41 -11.90 -9.80
C THR A 10 -1.71 -11.74 -9.00
N LYS A 11 -1.65 -11.92 -7.67
CA LYS A 11 -2.79 -11.83 -6.75
C LYS A 11 -2.47 -10.89 -5.59
N PRO A 12 -2.44 -9.57 -5.83
CA PRO A 12 -2.18 -8.63 -4.76
C PRO A 12 -3.34 -8.61 -3.75
N ASP A 13 -3.03 -8.42 -2.47
CA ASP A 13 -4.05 -8.25 -1.42
C ASP A 13 -4.87 -6.96 -1.60
N TYR A 14 -4.25 -5.94 -2.23
CA TYR A 14 -4.85 -4.64 -2.52
C TYR A 14 -4.46 -4.17 -3.92
N GLY A 15 -5.43 -3.61 -4.65
CA GLY A 15 -5.21 -3.06 -6.00
C GLY A 15 -5.18 -4.14 -7.08
N ASP A 16 -4.63 -3.78 -8.24
CA ASP A 16 -4.60 -4.63 -9.42
C ASP A 16 -3.21 -5.21 -9.67
N PRO A 17 -3.10 -6.44 -10.21
CA PRO A 17 -1.82 -7.01 -10.59
C PRO A 17 -1.19 -6.21 -11.74
N VAL A 18 0.13 -6.09 -11.71
CA VAL A 18 0.91 -5.43 -12.76
C VAL A 18 1.73 -6.44 -13.56
N PRO A 19 1.99 -6.21 -14.87
CA PRO A 19 2.91 -7.03 -15.64
C PRO A 19 4.31 -7.01 -15.03
N LEU A 20 5.00 -8.16 -15.08
CA LEU A 20 6.41 -8.28 -14.74
C LEU A 20 7.14 -8.84 -15.97
N TYR A 21 8.00 -8.05 -16.57
CA TYR A 21 8.74 -8.41 -17.76
C TYR A 21 10.07 -9.10 -17.42
N THR A 22 10.62 -9.81 -18.40
CA THR A 22 11.91 -10.47 -18.28
C THR A 22 13.00 -9.47 -17.92
N GLY A 23 13.72 -9.73 -16.82
CA GLY A 23 14.79 -8.87 -16.32
C GLY A 23 14.34 -7.81 -15.31
N GLU A 24 13.03 -7.66 -15.07
CA GLU A 24 12.53 -6.76 -14.03
C GLU A 24 12.62 -7.40 -12.64
N ILE A 25 12.92 -6.55 -11.65
CA ILE A 25 13.05 -6.96 -10.25
C ILE A 25 11.89 -6.35 -9.46
N PRO A 26 11.06 -7.17 -8.78
CA PRO A 26 10.01 -6.65 -7.90
C PRO A 26 10.61 -5.88 -6.72
N VAL A 27 10.17 -4.64 -6.52
CA VAL A 27 10.56 -3.79 -5.38
C VAL A 27 9.32 -3.47 -4.56
N PHE A 28 9.47 -3.40 -3.24
CA PHE A 28 8.38 -3.27 -2.29
C PHE A 28 8.61 -2.05 -1.39
N TRP A 29 7.55 -1.28 -1.14
CA TRP A 29 7.56 -0.13 -0.24
C TRP A 29 6.43 -0.25 0.78
N ALA A 30 6.67 0.29 1.97
CA ALA A 30 5.61 0.48 2.95
C ALA A 30 4.52 1.37 2.36
N CYS A 31 3.26 1.01 2.61
CA CYS A 31 2.09 1.71 2.06
C CYS A 31 1.15 2.15 3.18
N GLY A 32 0.43 3.25 2.93
CA GLY A 32 -0.59 3.80 3.83
C GLY A 32 -1.81 2.90 4.08
N VAL A 33 -1.88 1.70 3.50
CA VAL A 33 -2.89 0.68 3.83
C VAL A 33 -2.55 -0.14 5.08
N THR A 34 -1.34 0.00 5.63
CA THR A 34 -0.92 -0.70 6.87
C THR A 34 -1.89 -0.48 8.05
N PRO A 35 -2.40 0.74 8.32
CA PRO A 35 -3.43 0.97 9.33
C PRO A 35 -4.74 0.24 9.06
N GLN A 36 -5.11 0.02 7.79
CA GLN A 36 -6.30 -0.76 7.43
C GLN A 36 -6.12 -2.23 7.80
N ALA A 37 -4.97 -2.82 7.48
CA ALA A 37 -4.65 -4.19 7.87
C ALA A 37 -4.64 -4.36 9.40
N ALA A 38 -4.05 -3.41 10.13
CA ALA A 38 -4.02 -3.42 11.60
C ALA A 38 -5.43 -3.33 12.22
N ALA A 39 -6.31 -2.51 11.64
CA ALA A 39 -7.69 -2.40 12.09
C ALA A 39 -8.51 -3.67 11.78
N LEU A 40 -8.36 -4.26 10.59
CA LEU A 40 -9.02 -5.53 10.26
C LEU A 40 -8.60 -6.65 11.24
N ALA A 41 -7.33 -6.69 11.64
CA ALA A 41 -6.82 -7.65 12.61
C ALA A 41 -7.33 -7.40 14.04
N SER A 42 -7.39 -6.14 14.47
CA SER A 42 -7.79 -5.76 15.84
C SER A 42 -9.30 -5.65 16.04
N LYS A 43 -10.08 -5.56 14.97
CA LYS A 43 -11.56 -5.58 14.94
C LYS A 43 -12.19 -4.48 15.83
N PRO A 44 -11.92 -3.19 15.56
CA PRO A 44 -12.62 -2.11 16.24
C PRO A 44 -14.13 -2.18 15.94
N PRO A 45 -14.99 -1.67 16.84
CA PRO A 45 -16.44 -1.68 16.63
C PRO A 45 -16.88 -0.82 15.43
N LEU A 46 -16.07 0.16 15.02
CA LEU A 46 -16.30 0.99 13.84
C LEU A 46 -14.95 1.45 13.28
N MET A 47 -14.82 1.46 11.95
CA MET A 47 -13.69 2.04 11.23
C MET A 47 -14.20 2.70 9.95
N ILE A 48 -13.72 3.91 9.64
CA ILE A 48 -13.98 4.61 8.39
C ILE A 48 -12.65 4.86 7.70
N THR A 49 -12.54 4.48 6.42
CA THR A 49 -11.34 4.65 5.60
C THR A 49 -11.70 5.10 4.19
N HIS A 50 -10.71 5.53 3.43
CA HIS A 50 -10.87 5.69 1.99
C HIS A 50 -10.89 4.32 1.29
N ALA A 51 -11.53 4.26 0.12
CA ALA A 51 -11.42 3.11 -0.77
C ALA A 51 -10.07 3.13 -1.51
N PRO A 52 -9.48 1.97 -1.87
CA PRO A 52 -8.29 1.93 -2.70
C PRO A 52 -8.45 2.79 -3.97
N GLY A 53 -7.41 3.57 -4.31
CA GLY A 53 -7.44 4.50 -5.45
C GLY A 53 -8.23 5.80 -5.23
N HIS A 54 -8.91 5.98 -4.09
CA HIS A 54 -9.75 7.15 -3.79
C HIS A 54 -9.18 7.97 -2.62
N MET A 55 -7.95 8.43 -2.77
CA MET A 55 -7.21 9.13 -1.70
C MET A 55 -7.67 10.59 -1.54
N LEU A 56 -7.38 11.19 -0.37
CA LEU A 56 -7.57 12.62 -0.14
C LEU A 56 -6.44 13.40 -0.83
N VAL A 57 -6.79 14.21 -1.82
CA VAL A 57 -5.85 15.16 -2.44
C VAL A 57 -5.79 16.43 -1.59
N THR A 58 -4.59 16.85 -1.21
CA THR A 58 -4.35 18.03 -0.35
C THR A 58 -3.65 19.14 -1.13
N ASP A 59 -3.67 20.36 -0.60
CA ASP A 59 -2.89 21.49 -1.14
C ASP A 59 -1.39 21.44 -0.79
N ILE A 60 -0.97 20.48 0.06
CA ILE A 60 0.43 20.29 0.48
C ILE A 60 1.20 19.61 -0.65
N ARG A 61 2.34 20.19 -1.04
CA ARG A 61 3.21 19.58 -2.04
C ARG A 61 4.09 18.51 -1.40
N ASN A 62 4.40 17.47 -2.18
CA ASN A 62 5.27 16.39 -1.71
C ASN A 62 6.66 16.90 -1.28
N GLU A 63 7.21 17.90 -1.98
CA GLU A 63 8.50 18.54 -1.64
C GLU A 63 8.50 19.22 -0.27
N ASP A 64 7.33 19.64 0.23
CA ASP A 64 7.20 20.26 1.55
C ASP A 64 7.25 19.23 2.69
N LEU A 65 6.99 17.95 2.39
CA LEU A 65 6.98 16.86 3.38
C LEU A 65 8.37 16.25 3.62
N LEU A 66 9.35 16.55 2.75
CA LEU A 66 10.69 15.96 2.77
C LEU A 66 11.74 16.88 3.42
N LYS A 67 11.35 18.07 3.88
CA LYS A 67 12.29 19.13 4.32
C LYS A 67 13.01 18.85 5.64
N ASP A 68 12.55 17.87 6.41
CA ASP A 68 13.04 17.58 7.76
C ASP A 68 13.65 16.17 7.93
N TRP A 69 14.08 15.53 6.84
CA TRP A 69 14.73 14.20 6.85
C TRP A 69 16.23 14.28 6.55
#